data_AF-A0A3N0WPX5-F1
#
_entry.id   AF-A0A3N0WPX5-F1
#
_cell.length_a   1.000
_cell.length_b   1.000
_cell.length_c   1.000
_cell.angle_alpha   90.00
_cell.angle_beta   90.00
_cell.angle_gamma   90.00
#
_symmetry.space_group_name_H-M   'P 1'
#
loop_
_entity.id
_entity.type
_entity.pdbx_description
1 polymer ?
#
loop_
_entity_poly.entity_id
_entity_poly.type
_entity_poly.pdbx_seq_one_letter_code
_entity_poly.pdbx_strand_id
1 'polypeptide(L)'
;MKNIKNISIAVALVIFNSLFAQVAIEKDVVEGSSTVLDFNNVSGNTKGLILPATSGLPTGSLVNGTFVFDVTDNKVKVYENDTWKSLSDAGNSSAVVVNNSAETGQGVIIGAASTTADGVLVLESPDKAMVLPKVATPHINVKNPYPGMMCYDTTSKTLAIFDGSVWNYWK
;
A
#
# COMPACT_ATOMS: atom_id res chain seq x y z
N MET A 1 32.30 5.66 39.70
CA MET A 1 31.51 6.54 38.80
C MET A 1 31.75 6.27 37.31
N LYS A 2 33.00 6.10 36.83
CA LYS A 2 33.32 5.86 35.40
C LYS A 2 32.67 4.59 34.83
N ASN A 3 32.68 3.49 35.59
CA ASN A 3 32.10 2.21 35.16
C ASN A 3 30.57 2.23 35.08
N ILE A 4 29.90 3.02 35.94
CA ILE A 4 28.44 3.20 35.92
C ILE A 4 28.03 3.95 34.64
N LYS A 5 28.77 5.00 34.25
CA LYS A 5 28.52 5.71 32.97
C LYS A 5 28.66 4.79 31.75
N ASN A 6 29.67 3.92 31.73
CA ASN A 6 29.88 2.99 30.61
C ASN A 6 28.78 1.92 30.52
N ILE A 7 28.31 1.41 31.67
CA ILE A 7 27.19 0.45 31.72
C ILE A 7 25.89 1.14 31.25
N SER A 8 25.61 2.36 31.69
CA SER A 8 24.43 3.11 31.25
C SER A 8 24.42 3.37 29.73
N ILE A 9 25.58 3.65 29.13
CA ILE A 9 25.71 3.84 27.67
C ILE A 9 25.49 2.51 26.93
N ALA A 10 26.06 1.41 27.42
CA ALA A 10 25.86 0.09 26.80
C ALA A 10 24.39 -0.36 26.85
N VAL A 11 23.71 -0.15 27.99
CA VAL A 11 22.27 -0.45 28.13
C VAL A 11 21.43 0.41 27.20
N ALA A 12 21.72 1.71 27.10
CA ALA A 12 21.03 2.59 26.15
C ALA A 12 21.22 2.10 24.69
N LEU A 13 22.44 1.72 24.30
CA LEU A 13 22.73 1.23 22.95
C LEU A 13 21.94 -0.06 22.62
N VAL A 14 21.79 -0.97 23.58
CA VAL A 14 21.04 -2.22 23.40
C VAL A 14 19.53 -1.96 23.24
N ILE A 15 18.99 -0.99 23.97
CA ILE A 15 17.55 -0.64 23.91
C ILE A 15 17.18 -0.03 22.55
N PHE A 16 18.06 0.79 21.93
CA PHE A 16 17.76 1.39 20.63
C PHE A 16 17.83 0.40 19.45
N ASN A 17 18.55 -0.72 19.59
CA ASN A 17 18.67 -1.73 18.52
C ASN A 17 17.50 -2.72 18.46
N SER A 18 16.50 -2.61 19.36
CA SER A 18 15.36 -3.53 19.44
C SER A 18 14.02 -2.89 19.06
N LEU A 19 14.03 -1.70 18.47
CA LEU A 19 12.81 -1.00 18.05
C LEU A 19 12.45 -1.36 16.61
N PHE A 20 11.42 -2.18 16.43
CA PHE A 20 10.76 -2.36 15.15
C PHE A 20 9.77 -1.21 14.93
N ALA A 21 10.12 -0.27 14.05
CA ALA A 21 9.23 0.84 13.72
C ALA A 21 8.10 0.36 12.79
N GLN A 22 6.88 0.81 13.06
CA GLN A 22 5.75 0.73 12.14
C GLN A 22 5.61 2.07 11.40
N VAL A 23 5.08 2.06 10.18
CA VAL A 23 4.91 3.29 9.39
C VAL A 23 3.47 3.76 9.46
N ALA A 24 3.29 5.04 9.77
CA ALA A 24 1.99 5.70 9.78
C ALA A 24 2.03 6.93 8.86
N ILE A 25 1.03 7.09 8.00
CA ILE A 25 0.93 8.19 7.05
C ILE A 25 -0.26 9.08 7.44
N GLU A 26 0.01 10.39 7.58
CA GLU A 26 -0.97 11.41 8.02
C GLU A 26 -1.60 11.12 9.40
N LYS A 27 -0.86 10.45 10.29
CA LYS A 27 -1.24 10.19 11.69
C LYS A 27 -0.01 9.90 12.55
N ASP A 28 -0.11 10.13 13.85
CA ASP A 28 1.03 9.98 14.78
C ASP A 28 1.17 8.55 15.34
N VAL A 29 0.09 7.78 15.37
CA VAL A 29 0.04 6.47 16.02
C VAL A 29 -0.71 5.48 15.15
N VAL A 30 -0.05 4.38 14.80
CA VAL A 30 -0.61 3.22 14.09
C VAL A 30 -1.78 2.55 14.84
N GLU A 31 -2.73 2.02 14.09
CA GLU A 31 -3.86 1.23 14.58
C GLU A 31 -3.46 -0.25 14.64
N GLY A 32 -3.55 -0.85 15.83
CA GLY A 32 -3.27 -2.27 16.04
C GLY A 32 -1.79 -2.59 16.27
N SER A 33 -1.52 -3.77 16.85
CA SER A 33 -0.16 -4.25 17.11
C SER A 33 0.48 -4.98 15.92
N SER A 34 -0.34 -5.43 14.97
CA SER A 34 0.06 -6.25 13.81
C SER A 34 -0.02 -5.48 12.50
N THR A 35 0.51 -4.25 12.49
CA THR A 35 0.42 -3.31 11.37
C THR A 35 1.81 -2.92 10.88
N VAL A 36 2.07 -3.04 9.58
CA VAL A 36 3.35 -2.65 8.97
C VAL A 36 3.26 -1.24 8.38
N LEU A 37 2.11 -0.91 7.82
CA LEU A 37 1.79 0.36 7.20
C LEU A 37 0.34 0.74 7.52
N ASP A 38 0.14 1.96 7.98
CA ASP A 38 -1.15 2.50 8.34
C ASP A 38 -1.36 3.91 7.75
N PHE A 39 -2.62 4.26 7.52
CA PHE A 39 -3.02 5.53 6.95
C PHE A 39 -4.06 6.22 7.84
N ASN A 40 -4.29 7.50 7.54
CA ASN A 40 -5.31 8.30 8.18
C ASN A 40 -6.68 7.59 8.22
N ASN A 41 -7.26 7.53 9.42
CA ASN A 41 -8.54 6.91 9.72
C ASN A 41 -9.55 7.91 10.33
N VAL A 42 -9.31 9.22 10.23
CA VAL A 42 -10.24 10.24 10.73
C VAL A 42 -11.56 10.22 9.96
N SER A 43 -12.64 10.57 10.64
CA SER A 43 -13.95 10.73 9.99
C SER A 43 -13.89 11.82 8.93
N GLY A 44 -14.48 11.56 7.77
CA GLY A 44 -14.42 12.46 6.62
C GLY A 44 -13.16 12.29 5.75
N ASN A 45 -12.29 11.32 6.02
CA ASN A 45 -11.19 11.00 5.11
C ASN A 45 -11.71 10.63 3.71
N THR A 46 -11.09 11.19 2.67
CA THR A 46 -11.38 10.92 1.25
C THR A 46 -10.13 10.49 0.48
N LYS A 47 -9.03 10.21 1.18
CA LYS A 47 -7.77 9.80 0.57
C LYS A 47 -7.71 8.28 0.48
N GLY A 48 -7.42 7.79 -0.73
CA GLY A 48 -7.15 6.39 -1.02
C GLY A 48 -5.69 6.16 -1.41
N LEU A 49 -5.32 4.89 -1.55
CA LEU A 49 -4.05 4.48 -2.14
C LEU A 49 -4.20 4.45 -3.65
N ILE A 50 -3.33 5.11 -4.40
CA ILE A 50 -3.32 5.02 -5.87
C ILE A 50 -2.33 3.94 -6.29
N LEU A 51 -2.81 2.95 -7.02
CA LEU A 51 -1.97 1.88 -7.55
C LEU A 51 -1.06 2.37 -8.68
N PRO A 52 0.13 1.78 -8.85
CA PRO A 52 0.95 2.01 -10.02
C PRO A 52 0.18 1.67 -11.30
N ALA A 53 0.15 2.61 -12.24
CA ALA A 53 -0.42 2.40 -13.56
C ALA A 53 0.66 1.87 -14.50
N THR A 54 0.49 0.64 -15.00
CA THR A 54 1.50 -0.06 -15.81
C THR A 54 0.96 -0.38 -17.20
N SER A 55 1.83 -0.31 -18.22
CA SER A 55 1.48 -0.75 -19.57
C SER A 55 1.72 -2.26 -19.71
N GLY A 56 0.77 -3.05 -19.22
CA GLY A 56 0.86 -4.50 -19.12
C GLY A 56 1.23 -4.95 -17.71
N LEU A 57 1.43 -6.26 -17.57
CA LEU A 57 1.72 -6.90 -16.29
C LEU A 57 3.23 -6.94 -16.02
N PRO A 58 3.67 -6.65 -14.78
CA PRO A 58 5.07 -6.83 -14.40
C PRO A 58 5.52 -8.29 -14.61
N THR A 59 6.76 -8.47 -15.08
CA THR A 59 7.34 -9.79 -15.39
C THR A 59 8.53 -10.17 -14.48
N GLY A 60 8.80 -9.35 -13.46
CA GLY A 60 9.89 -9.55 -12.51
C GLY A 60 9.63 -10.68 -11.51
N SER A 61 10.27 -10.62 -10.35
CA SER A 61 9.97 -11.54 -9.24
C SER A 61 8.63 -11.18 -8.61
N LEU A 62 7.56 -11.71 -9.20
CA LEU A 62 6.18 -11.52 -8.74
C LEU A 62 5.95 -12.23 -7.41
N VAL A 63 5.25 -11.54 -6.52
CA VAL A 63 4.79 -12.10 -5.25
C VAL A 63 3.28 -11.94 -5.12
N ASN A 64 2.63 -12.93 -4.50
CA ASN A 64 1.20 -12.87 -4.23
C ASN A 64 0.87 -11.63 -3.37
N GLY A 65 -0.21 -10.92 -3.73
CA GLY A 65 -0.56 -9.62 -3.16
C GLY A 65 -0.02 -8.42 -3.95
N THR A 66 0.56 -8.62 -5.13
CA THR A 66 0.95 -7.51 -6.02
C THR A 66 -0.29 -6.90 -6.68
N PHE A 67 -0.47 -5.58 -6.60
CA PHE A 67 -1.58 -4.86 -7.24
C PHE A 67 -1.07 -3.89 -8.31
N VAL A 68 -1.79 -3.82 -9.43
CA VAL A 68 -1.51 -2.87 -10.52
C VAL A 68 -2.81 -2.34 -11.13
N PHE A 69 -2.75 -1.15 -11.73
CA PHE A 69 -3.73 -0.70 -12.71
C PHE A 69 -3.13 -0.87 -14.11
N ASP A 70 -3.58 -1.88 -14.84
CA ASP A 70 -3.08 -2.18 -16.18
C ASP A 70 -3.77 -1.29 -17.21
N VAL A 71 -3.03 -0.38 -17.83
CA VAL A 71 -3.59 0.57 -18.82
C VAL A 71 -3.79 -0.04 -20.20
N THR A 72 -3.34 -1.29 -20.43
CA THR A 72 -3.57 -1.97 -21.71
C THR A 72 -5.00 -2.44 -21.87
N ASP A 73 -5.65 -2.82 -20.77
CA ASP A 73 -7.06 -3.21 -20.73
C ASP A 73 -7.91 -2.42 -19.72
N ASN A 74 -7.31 -1.39 -19.08
CA ASN A 74 -7.92 -0.50 -18.10
C ASN A 74 -8.50 -1.21 -16.88
N LYS A 75 -7.80 -2.21 -16.36
CA LYS A 75 -8.28 -3.00 -15.21
C LYS A 75 -7.34 -2.92 -14.02
N VAL A 76 -7.93 -2.88 -12.83
CA VAL A 76 -7.17 -3.16 -11.61
C VAL A 76 -7.03 -4.68 -11.48
N LYS A 77 -5.79 -5.14 -11.24
CA LYS A 77 -5.46 -6.56 -11.15
C LYS A 77 -4.65 -6.83 -9.89
N VAL A 78 -4.86 -7.99 -9.31
CA VAL A 78 -4.04 -8.55 -8.23
C VAL A 78 -3.39 -9.84 -8.71
N TYR A 79 -2.12 -10.03 -8.35
CA TYR A 79 -1.47 -11.32 -8.49
C TYR A 79 -1.76 -12.15 -7.23
N GLU A 80 -2.52 -13.23 -7.36
CA GLU A 80 -2.85 -14.14 -6.28
C GLU A 80 -2.85 -15.59 -6.77
N ASN A 81 -2.44 -16.52 -5.90
CA ASN A 81 -2.32 -17.94 -6.24
C ASN A 81 -1.53 -18.17 -7.53
N ASP A 82 -0.43 -17.42 -7.70
CA ASP A 82 0.45 -17.47 -8.88
C ASP A 82 -0.24 -17.14 -10.22
N THR A 83 -1.34 -16.39 -10.16
CA THR A 83 -2.11 -15.97 -11.33
C THR A 83 -2.57 -14.52 -11.20
N TRP A 84 -2.70 -13.83 -12.33
CA TRP A 84 -3.31 -12.51 -12.35
C TRP A 84 -4.83 -12.62 -12.38
N LYS A 85 -5.48 -11.96 -11.41
CA LYS A 85 -6.92 -11.86 -11.30
C LYS A 85 -7.36 -10.41 -11.46
N SER A 86 -8.40 -10.19 -12.26
CA SER A 86 -9.01 -8.87 -12.39
C SER A 86 -9.89 -8.57 -11.19
N LEU A 87 -9.72 -7.37 -10.63
CA LEU A 87 -10.55 -6.80 -9.56
C LEU A 87 -11.54 -5.74 -10.07
N SER A 88 -11.54 -5.46 -11.36
CA SER A 88 -12.51 -4.58 -12.00
C SER A 88 -12.83 -5.06 -13.41
N ASP A 89 -13.94 -4.55 -13.94
CA ASP A 89 -14.16 -4.51 -15.38
C ASP A 89 -13.24 -3.45 -16.03
N ALA A 90 -13.34 -3.31 -17.35
CA ALA A 90 -12.59 -2.30 -18.09
C ALA A 90 -13.12 -0.89 -17.73
N GLY A 91 -12.27 -0.13 -17.05
CA GLY A 91 -12.53 1.25 -16.64
C GLY A 91 -11.99 2.27 -17.63
N ASN A 92 -11.37 3.34 -17.13
CA ASN A 92 -10.89 4.45 -17.94
C ASN A 92 -9.55 5.02 -17.43
N SER A 93 -8.50 4.90 -18.24
CA SER A 93 -7.15 5.40 -17.92
C SER A 93 -6.85 6.80 -18.43
N SER A 94 -7.83 7.54 -18.97
CA SER A 94 -7.58 8.86 -19.61
C SER A 94 -7.04 9.92 -18.64
N ALA A 95 -7.30 9.78 -17.33
CA ALA A 95 -6.75 10.65 -16.30
C ALA A 95 -5.33 10.24 -15.86
N VAL A 96 -4.84 9.07 -16.28
CA VAL A 96 -3.50 8.60 -15.95
C VAL A 96 -2.46 9.43 -16.68
N VAL A 97 -1.59 10.09 -15.91
CA VAL A 97 -0.39 10.73 -16.45
C VAL A 97 0.66 9.66 -16.72
N VAL A 98 0.95 9.44 -18.01
CA VAL A 98 1.92 8.43 -18.43
C VAL A 98 3.35 8.94 -18.21
N ASN A 99 4.16 8.16 -17.51
CA ASN A 99 5.60 8.33 -17.45
C ASN A 99 6.28 7.27 -18.32
N ASN A 100 6.96 7.71 -19.38
CA ASN A 100 7.67 6.83 -20.32
C ASN A 100 9.18 6.77 -20.05
N SER A 101 9.63 7.31 -18.91
CA SER A 101 11.04 7.23 -18.52
C SER A 101 11.42 5.79 -18.22
N ALA A 102 12.71 5.46 -18.37
CA ALA A 102 13.18 4.14 -17.95
C ALA A 102 13.02 4.00 -16.43
N GLU A 103 12.36 2.92 -16.01
CA GLU A 103 12.26 2.54 -14.60
C GLU A 103 13.68 2.16 -14.12
N THR A 104 14.27 3.01 -13.29
CA THR A 104 15.63 2.82 -12.75
C THR A 104 15.60 2.99 -11.24
N GLY A 105 16.25 2.08 -10.53
CA GLY A 105 16.33 2.09 -9.06
C GLY A 105 15.66 0.88 -8.41
N GLN A 106 15.73 0.84 -7.08
CA GLN A 106 15.01 -0.12 -6.26
C GLN A 106 13.79 0.58 -5.65
N GLY A 107 12.68 -0.15 -5.51
CA GLY A 107 11.50 0.36 -4.81
C GLY A 107 11.74 0.59 -3.32
N VAL A 108 10.67 0.95 -2.61
CA VAL A 108 10.69 1.16 -1.15
C VAL A 108 10.29 -0.14 -0.46
N ILE A 109 11.07 -0.57 0.53
CA ILE A 109 10.75 -1.71 1.39
C ILE A 109 10.33 -1.19 2.76
N ILE A 110 9.19 -1.66 3.26
CA ILE A 110 8.74 -1.38 4.62
C ILE A 110 8.61 -2.71 5.38
N GLY A 111 9.25 -2.79 6.55
CA GLY A 111 9.13 -3.93 7.48
C GLY A 111 10.31 -4.90 7.49
N ALA A 112 11.19 -4.87 6.47
CA ALA A 112 12.45 -5.61 6.43
C ALA A 112 13.60 -4.81 5.81
N ALA A 113 14.83 -5.29 5.99
CA ALA A 113 16.04 -4.66 5.44
C ALA A 113 16.27 -4.97 3.94
N SER A 114 15.68 -6.04 3.42
CA SER A 114 15.80 -6.47 2.04
C SER A 114 14.58 -7.29 1.63
N THR A 115 14.35 -7.41 0.32
CA THR A 115 13.31 -8.25 -0.27
C THR A 115 13.85 -8.90 -1.55
N THR A 116 13.25 -10.03 -1.94
CA THR A 116 13.42 -10.61 -3.28
C THR A 116 12.28 -10.22 -4.22
N ALA A 117 11.20 -9.63 -3.71
CA ALA A 117 10.07 -9.18 -4.51
C ALA A 117 10.46 -8.00 -5.40
N ASP A 118 10.01 -8.02 -6.65
CA ASP A 118 10.22 -6.92 -7.58
C ASP A 118 9.00 -5.99 -7.56
N GLY A 119 9.11 -4.84 -6.90
CA GLY A 119 8.02 -3.89 -6.74
C GLY A 119 8.47 -2.50 -6.30
N VAL A 120 7.68 -1.48 -6.66
CA VAL A 120 7.96 -0.07 -6.32
C VAL A 120 7.68 0.25 -4.84
N LEU A 121 6.78 -0.49 -4.21
CA LEU A 121 6.50 -0.49 -2.78
C LEU A 121 6.29 -1.94 -2.35
N VAL A 122 7.17 -2.44 -1.48
CA VAL A 122 7.14 -3.80 -0.97
C VAL A 122 6.94 -3.75 0.54
N LEU A 123 5.97 -4.50 1.04
CA LEU A 123 5.70 -4.65 2.46
C LEU A 123 6.16 -6.04 2.90
N GLU A 124 7.17 -6.10 3.75
CA GLU A 124 7.79 -7.33 4.23
C GLU A 124 7.49 -7.52 5.71
N SER A 125 6.70 -8.54 6.05
CA SER A 125 6.48 -8.95 7.43
C SER A 125 5.89 -10.36 7.50
N PRO A 126 6.32 -11.20 8.45
CA PRO A 126 5.73 -12.52 8.63
C PRO A 126 4.34 -12.49 9.31
N ASP A 127 4.00 -11.41 10.01
CA ASP A 127 2.86 -11.36 10.94
C ASP A 127 2.13 -10.01 11.00
N LYS A 128 2.49 -9.05 10.15
CA LYS A 128 1.86 -7.73 10.07
C LYS A 128 1.30 -7.46 8.69
N ALA A 129 0.20 -6.71 8.64
CA ALA A 129 -0.46 -6.33 7.41
C ALA A 129 -0.55 -4.81 7.25
N MET A 130 -0.84 -4.37 6.05
CA MET A 130 -1.24 -2.99 5.79
C MET A 130 -2.69 -2.79 6.24
N VAL A 131 -2.97 -1.69 6.93
CA VAL A 131 -4.33 -1.18 7.08
C VAL A 131 -4.61 -0.26 5.90
N LEU A 132 -5.58 -0.60 5.06
CA LEU A 132 -5.94 0.26 3.93
C LEU A 132 -6.47 1.62 4.41
N PRO A 133 -6.29 2.70 3.61
CA PRO A 133 -6.95 3.97 3.87
C PRO A 133 -8.47 3.76 4.03
N LYS A 134 -9.03 4.28 5.11
CA LYS A 134 -10.45 4.11 5.44
C LYS A 134 -11.26 5.29 4.93
N VAL A 135 -12.26 5.03 4.11
CA VAL A 135 -13.15 6.05 3.53
C VAL A 135 -14.59 5.58 3.67
N ALA A 136 -15.49 6.38 4.23
CA ALA A 136 -16.90 6.03 4.24
C ALA A 136 -17.52 6.33 2.87
N THR A 137 -18.28 5.40 2.29
CA THR A 137 -19.04 5.58 1.03
C THR A 137 -18.24 6.32 -0.05
N PRO A 138 -17.11 5.77 -0.52
CA PRO A 138 -16.16 6.47 -1.38
C PRO A 138 -16.79 6.96 -2.69
N HIS A 139 -17.77 6.22 -3.24
CA HIS A 139 -18.55 6.63 -4.41
C HIS A 139 -19.35 7.93 -4.24
N ILE A 140 -19.62 8.36 -3.01
CA ILE A 140 -20.29 9.63 -2.70
C ILE A 140 -19.28 10.69 -2.28
N ASN A 141 -18.32 10.31 -1.43
CA ASN A 141 -17.48 11.26 -0.71
C ASN A 141 -16.20 11.64 -1.46
N VAL A 142 -15.64 10.75 -2.27
CA VAL A 142 -14.47 11.06 -3.10
C VAL A 142 -14.95 11.71 -4.40
N LYS A 143 -14.82 13.04 -4.49
CA LYS A 143 -15.38 13.81 -5.62
C LYS A 143 -14.63 13.63 -6.93
N ASN A 144 -13.31 13.48 -6.86
CA ASN A 144 -12.43 13.32 -8.03
C ASN A 144 -11.47 12.13 -7.78
N PRO A 145 -11.96 10.89 -7.80
CA PRO A 145 -11.10 9.72 -7.64
C PRO A 145 -10.18 9.56 -8.85
N TYR A 146 -8.99 8.99 -8.62
CA TYR A 146 -8.00 8.74 -9.67
C TYR A 146 -8.04 7.26 -10.08
N PRO A 147 -7.91 6.91 -11.37
CA PRO A 147 -7.91 5.51 -11.82
C PRO A 147 -6.89 4.66 -11.04
N GLY A 148 -7.31 3.49 -10.55
CA GLY A 148 -6.49 2.64 -9.69
C GLY A 148 -6.49 3.05 -8.21
N MET A 149 -7.32 4.01 -7.80
CA MET A 149 -7.51 4.32 -6.38
C MET A 149 -8.21 3.16 -5.66
N MET A 150 -7.65 2.76 -4.51
CA MET A 150 -8.25 1.76 -3.63
C MET A 150 -8.33 2.26 -2.18
N CYS A 151 -9.36 1.83 -1.46
CA CYS A 151 -9.57 2.11 -0.05
C CYS A 151 -10.47 1.04 0.59
N TYR A 152 -10.52 1.01 1.92
CA TYR A 152 -11.51 0.23 2.66
C TYR A 152 -12.77 1.08 2.88
N ASP A 153 -13.91 0.66 2.33
CA ASP A 153 -15.19 1.31 2.62
C ASP A 153 -15.70 0.89 3.99
N THR A 154 -15.71 1.82 4.93
CA THR A 154 -16.13 1.56 6.31
C THR A 154 -17.64 1.33 6.45
N THR A 155 -18.44 1.71 5.46
CA THR A 155 -19.91 1.57 5.49
C THR A 155 -20.33 0.20 4.98
N SER A 156 -19.87 -0.18 3.79
CA SER A 156 -20.16 -1.50 3.20
C SER A 156 -19.26 -2.62 3.78
N LYS A 157 -18.15 -2.25 4.43
CA LYS A 157 -17.13 -3.15 4.98
C LYS A 157 -16.43 -3.98 3.91
N THR A 158 -16.05 -3.34 2.81
CA THR A 158 -15.50 -3.99 1.62
C THR A 158 -14.24 -3.28 1.14
N LEU A 159 -13.39 -3.99 0.42
CA LEU A 159 -12.40 -3.35 -0.44
C LEU A 159 -13.13 -2.61 -1.57
N ALA A 160 -12.84 -1.32 -1.74
CA ALA A 160 -13.41 -0.48 -2.78
C ALA A 160 -12.30 0.00 -3.73
N ILE A 161 -12.52 -0.12 -5.04
CA ILE A 161 -11.53 0.16 -6.08
C ILE A 161 -12.18 1.00 -7.17
N PHE A 162 -11.59 2.14 -7.51
CA PHE A 162 -12.01 2.96 -8.63
C PHE A 162 -11.22 2.60 -9.89
N ASP A 163 -11.91 2.16 -10.94
CA ASP A 163 -11.28 1.74 -12.21
C ASP A 163 -11.07 2.90 -13.21
N GLY A 164 -11.41 4.13 -12.81
CA GLY A 164 -11.39 5.31 -13.67
C GLY A 164 -12.78 5.72 -14.18
N SER A 165 -13.76 4.84 -14.07
CA SER A 165 -15.16 5.08 -14.42
C SER A 165 -16.09 4.86 -13.23
N VAL A 166 -15.98 3.71 -12.57
CA VAL A 166 -16.87 3.29 -11.48
C VAL A 166 -16.10 2.69 -10.30
N TRP A 167 -16.80 2.58 -9.17
CA TRP A 167 -16.30 1.91 -7.97
C TRP A 167 -16.72 0.44 -7.96
N ASN A 168 -15.75 -0.46 -7.84
CA ASN A 168 -15.89 -1.90 -7.70
C ASN A 168 -15.71 -2.29 -6.23
N TYR A 169 -16.54 -3.21 -5.73
CA TYR A 169 -16.56 -3.58 -4.30
C TYR A 169 -16.37 -5.09 -4.10
N TRP A 170 -15.43 -5.47 -3.23
CA TRP A 170 -15.06 -6.85 -2.94
C TRP A 170 -15.24 -7.18 -1.46
N LYS A 171 -15.85 -8.35 -1.19
CA LYS A 171 -16.05 -8.93 0.15
C LYS A 171 -15.19 -10.16 0.34
#